data_AF-A0A6D2GFN5-F1
#
_entry.id   AF-A0A6D2GFN5-F1
#
_cell.length_a   1.000
_cell.length_b   1.000
_cell.length_c   1.000
_cell.angle_alpha   90.00
_cell.angle_beta   90.00
_cell.angle_gamma   90.00
#
_symmetry.space_group_name_H-M   'P 1'
#
loop_
_entity.id
_entity.type
_entity.pdbx_description
1 polymer ?
#
loop_
_entity_poly.entity_id
_entity_poly.type
_entity_poly.pdbx_seq_one_letter_code
_entity_poly.pdbx_strand_id
1 'polypeptide(L)'
;MNNGWDEFSIPKEVARQLIDMHVRRGDSIYFVTGRSQTKTETVSKTLADNFHIPAANMNPVIFAGDKPGQNTKVQWLQEKNMRIFYGDSDNDITAARDCGIRGIRILRAANSTYKPLPQAGAFGEEVIVNSEY
;
A
#
# COMPACT_ATOMS: atom_id res chain seq x y z
N MET A 1 -0.25 -10.93 -13.16
CA MET A 1 -1.23 -11.96 -12.78
C MET A 1 -1.57 -11.74 -11.32
N ASN A 2 -2.84 -11.55 -10.95
CA ASN A 2 -3.23 -11.22 -9.56
C ASN A 2 -3.88 -12.40 -8.83
N ASN A 3 -3.53 -13.63 -9.22
CA ASN A 3 -4.01 -14.86 -8.59
C ASN A 3 -2.80 -15.76 -8.29
N GLY A 4 -2.77 -16.37 -7.10
CA GLY A 4 -1.82 -17.43 -6.69
C GLY A 4 -0.39 -16.99 -6.35
N TRP A 5 0.21 -16.02 -7.04
CA TRP A 5 1.62 -15.64 -6.80
C TRP A 5 1.88 -15.03 -5.42
N ASP A 6 0.85 -14.44 -4.81
CA ASP A 6 0.96 -13.84 -3.48
C ASP A 6 1.05 -14.92 -2.36
N GLU A 7 0.90 -16.21 -2.66
CA GLU A 7 1.23 -17.32 -1.74
C GLU A 7 2.72 -17.34 -1.36
N PHE A 8 3.58 -16.80 -2.23
CA PHE A 8 5.02 -16.68 -2.00
C PHE A 8 5.42 -15.28 -1.50
N SER A 9 4.46 -14.36 -1.36
CA SER A 9 4.71 -13.04 -0.81
C SER A 9 4.79 -13.11 0.71
N ILE A 10 5.87 -12.56 1.26
CA ILE A 10 6.12 -12.56 2.71
C ILE A 10 5.47 -11.30 3.30
N PRO A 11 4.48 -11.42 4.22
CA PRO A 11 3.89 -10.26 4.88
C PRO A 11 4.93 -9.54 5.74
N LYS A 12 4.93 -8.21 5.67
CA LYS A 12 5.86 -7.38 6.46
C LYS A 12 5.34 -7.19 7.88
N GLU A 13 6.23 -7.26 8.86
CA GLU A 13 5.87 -7.09 10.27
C GLU A 13 5.38 -5.67 10.56
N VAL A 14 5.96 -4.64 9.92
CA VAL A 14 5.45 -3.27 10.05
C VAL A 14 3.99 -3.14 9.55
N ALA A 15 3.61 -3.89 8.51
CA ALA A 15 2.26 -3.85 7.99
C ALA A 15 1.28 -4.52 8.96
N ARG A 16 1.67 -5.60 9.65
CA ARG A 16 0.85 -6.19 10.73
C ARG A 16 0.53 -5.17 11.81
N GLN A 17 1.56 -4.47 12.30
CA GLN A 17 1.40 -3.48 13.38
C GLN A 17 0.53 -2.28 12.96
N LEU A 18 0.72 -1.78 11.73
CA LEU A 18 -0.08 -0.68 11.19
C LEU A 18 -1.55 -1.09 11.00
N ILE A 19 -1.79 -2.27 10.43
CA ILE A 19 -3.14 -2.78 10.20
C ILE A 19 -3.85 -3.00 11.54
N ASP A 20 -3.19 -3.64 12.51
CA ASP A 20 -3.75 -3.82 13.87
C ASP A 20 -4.10 -2.48 14.53
N MET A 21 -3.26 -1.47 14.35
CA MET A 21 -3.50 -0.12 14.85
C MET A 21 -4.73 0.52 14.18
N HIS A 22 -4.87 0.43 12.86
CA HIS A 22 -6.04 0.94 12.14
C HIS A 22 -7.33 0.17 12.44
N VAL A 23 -7.25 -1.15 12.61
CA VAL A 23 -8.39 -1.98 13.05
C VAL A 23 -8.86 -1.54 14.44
N ARG A 24 -7.93 -1.35 15.41
CA ARG A 24 -8.28 -0.85 16.76
C ARG A 24 -8.94 0.53 16.76
N ARG A 25 -8.61 1.37 15.78
CA ARG A 25 -9.23 2.68 15.58
C ARG A 25 -10.61 2.62 14.91
N GLY A 26 -10.99 1.47 14.36
CA GLY A 26 -12.21 1.32 13.56
C GLY A 26 -12.10 1.95 12.17
N ASP A 27 -10.87 2.15 11.66
CA ASP A 27 -10.66 2.78 10.35
C ASP A 27 -11.03 1.81 9.21
N SER A 28 -11.51 2.36 8.08
CA SER A 28 -11.64 1.62 6.83
C SER A 28 -10.27 1.47 6.16
N ILE A 29 -9.89 0.25 5.81
CA ILE A 29 -8.57 -0.09 5.25
C ILE A 29 -8.72 -0.38 3.77
N TYR A 30 -7.92 0.32 2.96
CA TYR A 30 -7.84 0.14 1.51
C TYR A 30 -6.41 -0.17 1.09
N PHE A 31 -6.28 -0.97 0.03
CA PHE A 31 -5.01 -1.26 -0.62
C PHE A 31 -5.05 -0.73 -2.07
N VAL A 32 -4.13 0.17 -2.41
CA VAL A 32 -4.04 0.77 -3.75
C VAL A 32 -2.72 0.41 -4.40
N THR A 33 -2.78 -0.47 -5.40
CA THR A 33 -1.60 -1.04 -6.06
C THR A 33 -1.47 -0.57 -7.50
N GLY A 34 -0.22 -0.41 -7.96
CA GLY A 34 0.11 -0.15 -9.36
C GLY A 34 0.02 -1.40 -10.24
N ARG A 35 -0.28 -2.59 -9.68
CA ARG A 35 -0.53 -3.79 -10.49
C ARG A 35 -1.74 -3.56 -11.40
N SER A 36 -1.64 -4.00 -12.65
CA SER A 36 -2.75 -3.93 -13.63
C SER A 36 -3.92 -4.80 -13.17
N GLN A 37 -5.14 -4.32 -13.40
CA GLN A 37 -6.35 -5.10 -13.15
C GLN A 37 -6.39 -6.37 -14.01
N THR A 38 -6.94 -7.43 -13.45
CA THR A 38 -7.20 -8.71 -14.13
C THR A 38 -8.69 -9.09 -13.99
N LYS A 39 -9.16 -10.06 -14.77
CA LYS A 39 -10.57 -10.51 -14.73
C LYS A 39 -11.00 -10.99 -13.33
N THR A 40 -10.09 -11.66 -12.64
CA THR A 40 -10.25 -12.12 -11.25
C THR A 40 -8.97 -11.82 -10.48
N GLU A 41 -9.07 -11.77 -9.15
CA GLU A 41 -7.95 -11.56 -8.24
C GLU A 41 -8.17 -12.31 -6.92
N THR A 42 -7.10 -12.79 -6.29
CA THR A 42 -7.12 -13.39 -4.95
C THR A 42 -6.35 -12.56 -3.92
N VAL A 43 -5.82 -11.40 -4.31
CA VAL A 43 -4.97 -10.55 -3.48
C VAL A 43 -5.76 -10.01 -2.29
N SER A 44 -7.01 -9.60 -2.49
CA SER A 44 -7.90 -9.16 -1.41
C SER A 44 -8.03 -10.23 -0.33
N LYS A 45 -8.24 -11.50 -0.75
CA LYS A 45 -8.31 -12.63 0.18
C LYS A 45 -6.98 -12.85 0.90
N THR A 46 -5.87 -12.90 0.16
CA THR A 46 -4.53 -13.09 0.74
C THR A 46 -4.21 -12.03 1.79
N LEU A 47 -4.53 -10.75 1.53
CA LEU A 47 -4.29 -9.66 2.47
C LEU A 47 -5.18 -9.79 3.72
N ALA A 48 -6.47 -10.06 3.54
CA ALA A 48 -7.39 -10.24 4.65
C ALA A 48 -6.98 -11.39 5.57
N ASP A 49 -6.59 -12.53 4.98
CA ASP A 49 -6.18 -13.73 5.72
C ASP A 49 -4.82 -13.50 6.43
N ASN A 50 -3.80 -13.03 5.71
CA ASN A 50 -2.45 -12.89 6.27
C ASN A 50 -2.35 -11.84 7.38
N PHE A 51 -3.16 -10.79 7.30
CA PHE A 51 -3.19 -9.70 8.28
C PHE A 51 -4.39 -9.74 9.21
N HIS A 52 -5.20 -10.80 9.15
CA HIS A 52 -6.39 -11.00 10.00
C HIS A 52 -7.36 -9.80 10.01
N ILE A 53 -7.56 -9.17 8.85
CA ILE A 53 -8.36 -7.95 8.74
C ILE A 53 -9.85 -8.30 8.84
N PRO A 54 -10.61 -7.75 9.81
CA PRO A 54 -12.03 -8.00 9.89
C PRO A 54 -12.78 -7.51 8.64
N ALA A 55 -13.85 -8.21 8.27
CA ALA A 55 -14.65 -7.87 7.09
C ALA A 55 -15.22 -6.43 7.12
N ALA A 56 -15.46 -5.87 8.31
CA ALA A 56 -15.94 -4.50 8.47
C ALA A 56 -14.88 -3.43 8.15
N ASN A 57 -13.59 -3.78 8.25
CA ASN A 57 -12.47 -2.88 7.97
C ASN A 57 -11.92 -3.07 6.55
N MET A 58 -11.97 -4.31 6.04
CA MET A 58 -11.39 -4.68 4.76
C MET A 58 -12.21 -4.17 3.57
N ASN A 59 -11.52 -3.68 2.54
CA ASN A 59 -12.08 -3.33 1.24
C ASN A 59 -11.37 -4.08 0.11
N PRO A 60 -12.05 -4.37 -1.03
CA PRO A 60 -11.40 -4.97 -2.19
C PRO A 60 -10.18 -4.16 -2.66
N VAL A 61 -9.11 -4.85 -3.07
CA VAL A 61 -7.89 -4.23 -3.58
C VAL A 61 -8.19 -3.39 -4.81
N ILE A 62 -7.66 -2.18 -4.83
CA ILE A 62 -7.75 -1.24 -5.95
C ILE A 62 -6.53 -1.45 -6.84
N PHE A 63 -6.75 -2.02 -8.02
CA PHE A 63 -5.74 -2.22 -9.06
C PHE A 63 -5.69 -0.99 -9.97
N ALA A 64 -5.01 0.06 -9.52
CA ALA A 64 -4.91 1.34 -10.22
C ALA A 64 -4.13 1.25 -11.54
N GLY A 65 -3.35 0.18 -11.72
CA GLY A 65 -2.44 0.04 -12.85
C GLY A 65 -1.28 1.04 -12.80
N ASP A 66 -0.41 0.96 -13.81
CA ASP A 66 0.70 1.88 -13.99
C ASP A 66 0.61 2.52 -15.38
N LYS A 67 0.81 3.83 -15.44
CA LYS A 67 0.79 4.58 -16.69
C LYS A 67 1.89 5.64 -16.66
N PRO A 68 2.89 5.56 -17.58
CA PRO A 68 3.98 6.51 -17.61
C PRO A 68 3.49 7.96 -17.67
N GLY A 69 4.07 8.81 -16.83
CA GLY A 69 3.71 10.23 -16.72
C GLY A 69 2.43 10.53 -15.95
N GLN A 70 1.76 9.52 -15.38
CA GLN A 70 0.55 9.70 -14.57
C GLN A 70 0.63 8.92 -13.26
N ASN A 71 0.39 9.60 -12.13
CA ASN A 71 0.18 8.91 -10.87
C ASN A 71 -1.26 8.39 -10.78
N THR A 72 -1.46 7.12 -11.11
CA THR A 72 -2.78 6.47 -11.19
C THR A 72 -3.47 6.33 -9.83
N LYS A 73 -2.75 6.51 -8.71
CA LYS A 73 -3.31 6.33 -7.37
C LYS A 73 -4.13 7.55 -6.90
N VAL A 74 -3.79 8.76 -7.36
CA VAL A 74 -4.36 10.03 -6.90
C VAL A 74 -5.89 10.01 -6.91
N GLN A 75 -6.50 9.63 -8.04
CA GLN A 75 -7.95 9.56 -8.19
C GLN A 75 -8.58 8.63 -7.15
N TRP A 76 -7.99 7.46 -6.90
CA TRP A 76 -8.51 6.49 -5.94
C TRP A 76 -8.40 6.96 -4.49
N LEU A 77 -7.31 7.65 -4.13
CA LEU A 77 -7.14 8.21 -2.79
C LEU A 77 -8.21 9.27 -2.51
N GLN A 78 -8.52 10.12 -3.49
CA GLN A 78 -9.58 11.14 -3.42
C GLN A 78 -10.98 10.51 -3.36
N GLU A 79 -11.31 9.60 -4.29
CA GLU A 79 -12.63 8.96 -4.36
C GLU A 79 -12.99 8.16 -3.10
N LYS A 80 -11.98 7.55 -2.46
CA LYS A 80 -12.16 6.80 -1.20
C LYS A 80 -11.98 7.66 0.05
N ASN A 81 -11.80 8.98 -0.10
CA ASN A 81 -11.60 9.93 0.99
C ASN A 81 -10.50 9.49 1.98
N MET A 82 -9.42 8.90 1.48
CA MET A 82 -8.33 8.43 2.32
C MET A 82 -7.66 9.61 3.02
N ARG A 83 -7.15 9.39 4.24
CA ARG A 83 -6.53 10.46 5.05
C ARG A 83 -5.05 10.23 5.34
N ILE A 84 -4.62 8.97 5.28
CA ILE A 84 -3.24 8.53 5.45
C ILE A 84 -2.97 7.50 4.37
N PHE A 85 -1.81 7.58 3.72
CA PHE A 85 -1.39 6.60 2.72
C PHE A 85 0.04 6.14 2.98
N TYR A 86 0.21 4.82 3.07
CA TYR A 86 1.48 4.16 3.33
C TYR A 86 2.03 3.57 2.04
N GLY A 87 3.31 3.78 1.78
CA GLY A 87 3.96 3.16 0.62
C GLY A 87 5.46 3.30 0.65
N ASP A 88 6.14 2.51 -0.20
CA ASP A 88 7.60 2.48 -0.27
C ASP A 88 8.14 3.32 -1.43
N SER A 89 7.34 3.57 -2.47
CA SER A 89 7.77 4.26 -3.68
C SER A 89 7.50 5.76 -3.62
N ASP A 90 8.25 6.52 -4.42
CA ASP A 90 8.08 7.97 -4.49
C ASP A 90 6.70 8.35 -5.02
N ASN A 91 6.13 7.53 -5.91
CA ASN A 91 4.77 7.70 -6.39
C ASN A 91 3.72 7.54 -5.27
N ASP A 92 3.98 6.77 -4.22
CA ASP A 92 3.05 6.68 -3.08
C ASP A 92 3.02 7.99 -2.30
N ILE A 93 4.19 8.56 -2.04
CA ILE A 93 4.31 9.80 -1.28
C ILE A 93 3.80 10.99 -2.09
N THR A 94 4.10 11.07 -3.38
CA THR A 94 3.55 12.13 -4.23
C THR A 94 2.05 11.98 -4.42
N ALA A 95 1.50 10.76 -4.53
CA ALA A 95 0.05 10.56 -4.58
C ALA A 95 -0.65 11.13 -3.34
N ALA A 96 -0.08 10.86 -2.15
CA ALA A 96 -0.60 11.40 -0.90
C ALA A 96 -0.54 12.94 -0.86
N ARG A 97 0.58 13.53 -1.32
CA ARG A 97 0.76 14.99 -1.39
C ARG A 97 -0.23 15.65 -2.35
N ASP A 98 -0.41 15.09 -3.53
CA ASP A 98 -1.33 15.60 -4.54
C ASP A 98 -2.79 15.58 -4.04
N CYS A 99 -3.11 14.65 -3.13
CA CYS A 99 -4.42 14.60 -2.47
C CYS A 99 -4.51 15.48 -1.21
N GLY A 100 -3.41 16.08 -0.74
CA GLY A 100 -3.37 16.83 0.51
C GLY A 100 -3.54 15.94 1.76
N ILE A 101 -3.12 14.67 1.69
CA ILE A 101 -3.25 13.69 2.77
C ILE A 101 -1.87 13.29 3.32
N ARG A 102 -1.84 12.63 4.47
CA ARG A 102 -0.59 12.28 5.14
C ARG A 102 0.06 11.06 4.46
N GLY A 103 1.13 11.29 3.69
CA GLY A 103 1.97 10.23 3.12
C GLY A 103 3.03 9.78 4.13
N ILE A 104 3.11 8.48 4.41
CA ILE A 104 4.10 7.89 5.34
C ILE A 104 4.87 6.79 4.62
N ARG A 105 6.20 6.89 4.65
CA ARG A 105 7.10 5.98 3.94
C ARG A 105 7.35 4.68 4.71
N ILE A 106 7.32 3.58 3.99
CA ILE A 106 7.82 2.26 4.41
C ILE A 106 9.13 1.97 3.68
N LEU A 107 10.12 1.41 4.35
CA LEU A 107 11.39 1.06 3.73
C LEU A 107 11.22 -0.14 2.79
N ARG A 108 11.69 -0.01 1.54
CA ARG A 108 11.81 -1.16 0.63
C ARG A 108 12.95 -2.06 1.09
N ALA A 109 12.68 -3.35 1.22
CA ALA A 109 13.68 -4.32 1.65
C ALA A 109 14.91 -4.34 0.73
N ALA A 110 16.11 -4.45 1.31
CA ALA A 110 17.36 -4.44 0.54
C ALA A 110 17.48 -5.62 -0.44
N ASN A 111 16.81 -6.74 -0.17
CA ASN A 111 16.72 -7.91 -1.05
C ASN A 111 15.60 -7.83 -2.10
N SER A 112 14.81 -6.76 -2.13
CA SER A 112 13.83 -6.54 -3.19
C SER A 112 14.51 -6.52 -4.56
N THR A 113 13.93 -7.22 -5.53
CA THR A 113 14.38 -7.19 -6.92
C THR A 113 14.01 -5.87 -7.61
N TYR A 114 13.11 -5.07 -7.03
CA TYR A 114 12.74 -3.77 -7.59
C TYR A 114 13.77 -2.70 -7.19
N LYS A 115 14.75 -2.51 -8.08
CA LYS A 115 15.86 -1.58 -7.95
C LYS A 115 15.77 -0.41 -8.95
N PRO A 116 16.39 0.76 -8.66
CA PRO A 116 17.10 1.10 -7.42
C PRO A 116 16.16 1.23 -6.22
N LEU A 117 16.73 1.26 -5.00
CA LEU A 117 15.94 1.54 -3.80
C LEU A 117 15.51 3.03 -3.82
N PRO A 118 14.26 3.35 -3.46
CA PRO A 118 13.83 4.73 -3.28
C PRO A 118 14.60 5.41 -2.15
N GLN A 119 14.76 6.73 -2.24
CA GLN A 119 15.36 7.54 -1.17
C GLN A 119 14.27 7.90 -0.15
N ALA A 120 14.08 7.03 0.84
CA ALA A 120 13.08 7.25 1.89
C ALA A 120 13.33 8.58 2.62
N GLY A 121 12.32 9.45 2.69
CA GLY A 121 12.42 10.79 3.28
C GLY A 121 12.84 11.89 2.29
N ALA A 122 13.04 11.57 1.01
CA ALA A 122 13.48 12.55 -0.01
C ALA A 122 12.52 13.72 -0.19
N PHE A 123 11.26 13.59 0.20
CA PHE A 123 10.30 14.67 0.14
C PHE A 123 10.16 15.41 1.47
N GLY A 124 10.78 14.92 2.56
CA GLY A 124 10.55 15.39 3.94
C GLY A 124 9.33 14.74 4.59
N GLU A 125 8.86 13.61 4.06
CA GLU A 125 7.82 12.79 4.66
C GLU A 125 8.32 11.99 5.88
N GLU A 126 7.40 11.56 6.72
CA GLU A 126 7.71 10.63 7.81
C GLU A 126 8.10 9.26 7.26
N VAL A 127 9.11 8.64 7.86
CA VAL A 127 9.59 7.30 7.52
C VAL A 127 9.46 6.42 8.75
N ILE A 128 8.79 5.27 8.62
CA ILE A 128 8.70 4.32 9.73
C ILE A 128 10.04 3.61 9.90
N VAL A 129 10.58 3.65 11.11
CA VAL A 129 11.82 2.95 11.47
C VAL A 129 11.65 1.44 11.38
N ASN A 130 12.73 0.73 11.02
CA ASN A 130 12.78 -0.74 10.96
C ASN A 130 11.63 -1.36 10.14
N SER A 131 11.20 -0.65 9.09
CA SER A 131 10.02 -0.99 8.30
C SER A 131 10.35 -1.80 7.06
N GLU A 132 11.58 -2.30 6.93
CA GLU A 132 12.05 -3.09 5.79
C GLU A 132 11.60 -4.56 5.83
N TYR A 133 11.23 -5.08 7.00
CA TYR A 133 10.76 -6.47 7.23
C TYR A 133 9.32 -6.55 7.75
#